data_AF-A0A7R9WYP7-F1
#
_entry.id   AF-A0A7R9WYP7-F1
#
_cell.length_a   1.000
_cell.length_b   1.000
_cell.length_c   1.000
_cell.angle_alpha   90.00
_cell.angle_beta   90.00
_cell.angle_gamma   90.00
#
_symmetry.space_group_name_H-M   'P 1'
#
loop_
_entity.id
_entity.type
_entity.pdbx_description
1 polymer ?
#
loop_
_entity_poly.entity_id
_entity_poly.type
_entity_poly.pdbx_seq_one_letter_code
_entity_poly.pdbx_strand_id
1 'polypeptide(L)'
;NSAPNAFHHIMSVASGIDEELYKADALNPGEEISPAQIVLAWLIQHHITVIPRSTNLGHMKENSAVALSRIPVLTDEQVQVVAIGVEALLSGEDLPHDAYVKVTFSAKTKDIDLYWADHEYGGEIQVSHIKQGETFVESSHPGHTFRLYTEDKEEGFELYTVEGQYGEHYHVEL
;
A
#
# COMPACT_ATOMS: atom_id res chain seq x y z
N ASN A 1 -21.84 6.49 2.26
CA ASN A 1 -20.46 6.81 1.84
C ASN A 1 -20.44 6.88 0.34
N SER A 2 -19.83 7.93 -0.22
CA SER A 2 -19.69 8.11 -1.67
C SER A 2 -18.58 7.21 -2.25
N ALA A 3 -17.67 6.72 -1.41
CA ALA A 3 -16.56 5.85 -1.78
C ALA A 3 -16.38 4.67 -0.78
N PRO A 4 -17.20 3.60 -0.86
CA PRO A 4 -17.12 2.43 0.01
C PRO A 4 -15.82 1.62 -0.11
N ASN A 5 -15.23 1.47 -1.29
CA ASN A 5 -14.00 0.69 -1.47
C ASN A 5 -12.80 1.43 -0.89
N ALA A 6 -12.73 2.76 -1.08
CA ALA A 6 -11.75 3.61 -0.42
C ALA A 6 -11.76 3.45 1.11
N PHE A 7 -12.96 3.45 1.70
CA PHE A 7 -13.12 3.20 3.12
C PHE A 7 -12.66 1.78 3.53
N HIS A 8 -12.95 0.77 2.72
CA HIS A 8 -12.53 -0.60 2.95
C HIS A 8 -11.00 -0.75 2.94
N HIS A 9 -10.30 -0.06 2.04
CA HIS A 9 -8.84 -0.09 1.98
C HIS A 9 -8.19 0.54 3.20
N ILE A 10 -8.68 1.71 3.65
CA ILE A 10 -8.20 2.33 4.90
C ILE A 10 -8.51 1.43 6.10
N MET A 11 -9.67 0.77 6.11
CA MET A 11 -10.01 -0.21 7.15
C MET A 11 -9.04 -1.40 7.16
N SER A 12 -8.64 -1.90 5.99
CA SER A 12 -7.66 -2.99 5.91
C SER A 12 -6.32 -2.61 6.54
N VAL A 13 -5.86 -1.37 6.32
CA VAL A 13 -4.65 -0.84 7.00
C VAL A 13 -4.86 -0.79 8.51
N ALA A 14 -6.02 -0.29 8.95
CA ALA A 14 -6.36 -0.22 10.37
C ALA A 14 -6.33 -1.60 11.05
N SER A 15 -6.94 -2.61 10.42
CA SER A 15 -6.93 -3.99 10.92
C SER A 15 -5.53 -4.60 10.98
N GLY A 16 -4.67 -4.31 10.00
CA GLY A 16 -3.28 -4.77 10.00
C GLY A 16 -2.49 -4.21 11.19
N ILE A 17 -2.63 -2.91 11.47
CA ILE A 17 -1.99 -2.26 12.62
C ILE A 17 -2.57 -2.76 13.94
N ASP A 18 -3.88 -3.00 14.00
CA ASP A 18 -4.52 -3.61 15.17
C ASP A 18 -3.84 -4.93 15.51
N GLU A 19 -3.69 -5.83 14.53
CA GLU A 19 -3.03 -7.11 14.77
C GLU A 19 -1.59 -6.96 15.28
N GLU A 20 -0.83 -6.00 14.77
CA GLU A 20 0.53 -5.72 15.23
C GLU A 20 0.55 -5.24 16.68
N LEU A 21 -0.33 -4.30 17.02
CA LEU A 21 -0.42 -3.76 18.38
C LEU A 21 -0.96 -4.79 19.37
N TYR A 22 -1.89 -5.65 18.96
CA TYR A 22 -2.33 -6.80 19.77
C TYR A 22 -1.19 -7.78 20.04
N LYS A 23 -0.38 -8.11 19.03
CA LYS A 23 0.81 -8.98 19.19
C LYS A 23 1.85 -8.34 20.13
N ALA A 24 1.91 -7.01 20.17
CA ALA A 24 2.82 -6.25 21.01
C ALA A 24 2.29 -5.95 22.43
N ASP A 25 1.10 -6.44 22.81
CA ASP A 25 0.40 -6.12 24.07
C ASP A 25 0.23 -4.60 24.28
N ALA A 26 0.09 -3.85 23.19
CA ALA A 26 -0.01 -2.39 23.16
C ALA A 26 -1.46 -1.87 23.08
N LEU A 27 -2.43 -2.77 22.89
CA LEU A 27 -3.87 -2.49 22.89
C LEU A 27 -4.57 -3.18 24.05
N ASN A 28 -5.56 -2.50 24.62
CA ASN A 28 -6.44 -3.13 25.60
C ASN A 28 -7.43 -4.07 24.89
N PRO A 29 -7.92 -5.12 25.58
CA PRO A 29 -8.98 -5.97 25.05
C PRO A 29 -10.21 -5.15 24.65
N GLY A 30 -10.59 -5.20 23.37
CA GLY A 30 -11.74 -4.46 22.81
C GLY A 30 -11.43 -3.01 22.41
N GLU A 31 -10.17 -2.62 22.39
CA GLU A 31 -9.70 -1.40 21.73
C GLU A 31 -9.31 -1.76 20.28
N GLU A 32 -9.82 -1.00 19.32
CA GLU A 32 -9.60 -1.21 17.88
C GLU A 32 -9.18 0.13 17.26
N ILE A 33 -8.23 0.09 16.34
CA ILE A 33 -7.80 1.23 15.54
C ILE A 33 -8.83 1.45 14.44
N SER A 34 -9.40 2.65 14.40
CA SER A 34 -10.40 3.00 13.41
C SER A 34 -9.76 3.58 12.13
N PRO A 35 -10.47 3.53 10.98
CA PRO A 35 -10.04 4.23 9.77
C PRO A 35 -9.80 5.73 9.97
N ALA A 36 -10.56 6.38 10.86
CA ALA A 36 -10.38 7.80 11.14
C ALA A 36 -9.04 8.06 11.84
N GLN A 37 -8.64 7.17 12.76
CA GLN A 37 -7.35 7.27 13.43
C GLN A 37 -6.18 7.06 12.46
N ILE A 38 -6.32 6.13 11.50
CA ILE A 38 -5.31 5.93 10.44
C ILE A 38 -5.10 7.20 9.61
N VAL A 39 -6.19 7.83 9.15
CA VAL A 39 -6.09 9.08 8.39
C VAL A 39 -5.46 10.20 9.22
N LEU A 40 -5.83 10.33 10.49
CA LEU A 40 -5.26 11.34 11.38
C LEU A 40 -3.76 11.08 11.67
N ALA A 41 -3.39 9.82 11.90
CA ALA A 41 -2.00 9.43 12.13
C ALA A 41 -1.15 9.71 10.89
N TRP A 42 -1.63 9.34 9.70
CA TRP A 42 -0.99 9.65 8.43
C TRP A 42 -0.72 11.15 8.27
N LEU A 43 -1.73 12.01 8.48
CA LEU A 43 -1.56 13.46 8.41
C LEU A 43 -0.49 13.98 9.39
N ILE A 44 -0.51 13.50 10.63
CA ILE A 44 0.47 13.90 11.66
C ILE A 44 1.89 13.47 11.27
N GLN A 45 2.06 12.24 10.77
CA GLN A 45 3.35 11.69 10.33
C GLN A 45 3.93 12.46 9.14
N HIS A 46 3.08 13.01 8.27
CA HIS A 46 3.47 13.95 7.20
C HIS A 46 3.59 15.42 7.65
N HIS A 47 3.73 15.67 8.95
CA HIS A 47 3.90 17.00 9.54
C HIS A 47 2.71 17.96 9.33
N ILE A 48 1.52 17.43 9.09
CA ILE A 48 0.29 18.22 8.98
C ILE A 48 -0.39 18.27 10.36
N THR A 49 -0.63 19.48 10.86
CA THR A 49 -1.36 19.67 12.12
C THR A 49 -2.86 19.47 11.89
N VAL A 50 -3.46 18.59 12.70
CA VAL A 50 -4.89 18.27 12.62
C VAL A 50 -5.63 18.64 13.91
N ILE A 51 -6.89 19.07 13.77
CA ILE A 51 -7.78 19.35 14.89
C ILE A 51 -9.09 18.59 14.64
N PRO A 52 -9.19 17.31 15.06
CA PRO A 52 -10.40 16.52 14.87
C PRO A 52 -11.54 17.13 15.71
N ARG A 53 -12.70 17.31 15.08
CA ARG A 53 -13.90 17.83 15.75
C ARG A 53 -14.92 16.71 15.91
N SER A 54 -15.34 16.47 17.15
CA SER A 54 -16.45 15.56 17.44
C SER A 54 -17.19 16.02 18.69
N THR A 55 -18.49 15.75 18.74
CA THR A 55 -19.32 15.89 19.95
C THR A 55 -19.54 14.54 20.64
N ASN A 56 -19.08 13.44 20.04
CA ASN A 56 -19.16 12.11 20.61
C ASN A 56 -17.92 11.83 21.46
N LEU A 57 -18.12 11.56 22.75
CA LEU A 57 -17.04 11.30 23.71
C LEU A 57 -16.13 10.12 23.32
N GLY A 58 -16.70 9.08 22.69
CA GLY A 58 -15.93 7.95 22.18
C GLY A 58 -14.93 8.39 21.11
N HIS A 59 -15.41 9.10 20.09
CA HIS A 59 -14.57 9.62 19.01
C HIS A 59 -13.58 10.69 19.51
N MET A 60 -13.90 11.46 20.55
CA MET A 60 -12.95 12.40 21.15
C MET A 60 -11.79 11.66 21.82
N LYS A 61 -12.07 10.55 22.50
CA LYS A 61 -11.05 9.72 23.15
C LYS A 61 -10.19 8.99 22.11
N GLU A 62 -10.83 8.39 21.12
CA GLU A 62 -10.24 7.71 19.97
C GLU A 62 -9.29 8.63 19.18
N ASN A 63 -9.69 9.88 18.92
CA ASN A 63 -8.90 10.85 18.16
C ASN A 63 -7.99 11.72 19.05
N SER A 64 -7.77 11.32 20.30
CA SER A 64 -6.88 12.05 21.21
C SER A 64 -5.42 11.87 20.81
N ALA A 65 -4.57 12.86 21.12
CA ALA A 65 -3.15 12.78 20.83
C ALA A 65 -2.48 11.53 21.44
N VAL A 66 -2.94 11.10 22.63
CA VAL A 66 -2.44 9.89 23.29
C VAL A 66 -2.80 8.63 22.51
N ALA A 67 -4.04 8.54 22.00
CA ALA A 67 -4.47 7.41 21.18
C ALA A 67 -3.71 7.37 19.85
N LEU A 68 -3.61 8.51 19.16
CA LEU A 68 -2.91 8.62 17.88
C LEU A 68 -1.40 8.35 18.01
N SER A 69 -0.76 8.72 19.12
CA SER A 69 0.67 8.48 19.34
C SER A 69 1.06 7.01 19.48
N ARG A 70 0.09 6.11 19.68
CA ARG A 70 0.32 4.66 19.76
C ARG A 70 0.38 4.01 18.39
N ILE A 71 -0.14 4.67 17.37
CA ILE A 71 -0.12 4.16 16.00
C ILE A 71 1.33 4.24 15.51
N PRO A 72 1.93 3.12 15.08
CA PRO A 72 3.30 3.11 14.58
C PRO A 72 3.42 3.97 13.32
N VAL A 73 4.66 4.28 12.95
CA VAL A 73 4.94 4.91 11.65
C VAL A 73 4.44 3.97 10.56
N LEU A 74 3.58 4.49 9.69
CA LEU A 74 3.04 3.73 8.57
C LEU A 74 4.16 3.36 7.61
N THR A 75 4.14 2.13 7.09
CA THR A 75 5.05 1.73 6.01
C THR A 75 4.70 2.45 4.71
N ASP A 76 5.63 2.53 3.77
CA ASP A 76 5.41 3.22 2.49
C ASP A 76 4.18 2.66 1.73
N GLU A 77 3.98 1.34 1.79
CA GLU A 77 2.80 0.66 1.26
C GLU A 77 1.50 1.14 1.94
N GLN A 78 1.49 1.20 3.28
CA GLN A 78 0.34 1.66 4.05
C GLN A 78 0.05 3.14 3.79
N VAL A 79 1.09 3.98 3.75
CA VAL A 79 1.01 5.41 3.42
C VAL A 79 0.34 5.59 2.07
N GLN A 80 0.75 4.81 1.07
CA GLN A 80 0.20 4.88 -0.26
C GLN A 80 -1.28 4.48 -0.29
N VAL A 81 -1.65 3.36 0.33
CA VAL A 81 -3.06 2.92 0.42
C VAL A 81 -3.93 3.98 1.08
N VAL A 82 -3.44 4.60 2.16
CA VAL A 82 -4.17 5.67 2.87
C VAL A 82 -4.28 6.92 2.01
N ALA A 83 -3.21 7.34 1.34
CA ALA A 83 -3.21 8.54 0.49
C ALA A 83 -4.26 8.44 -0.62
N ILE A 84 -4.30 7.31 -1.32
CA ILE A 84 -5.25 7.07 -2.41
C ILE A 84 -6.67 6.89 -1.89
N GLY A 85 -6.84 6.19 -0.74
CA GLY A 85 -8.14 6.09 -0.08
C GLY A 85 -8.69 7.47 0.33
N VAL A 86 -7.84 8.33 0.87
CA VAL A 86 -8.22 9.71 1.24
C VAL A 86 -8.56 10.53 0.01
N GLU A 87 -7.78 10.44 -1.07
CA GLU A 87 -8.09 11.12 -2.33
C GLU A 87 -9.45 10.71 -2.88
N ALA A 88 -9.74 9.41 -2.94
CA ALA A 88 -11.04 8.88 -3.38
C ALA A 88 -12.20 9.34 -2.48
N LEU A 89 -11.99 9.42 -1.16
CA LEU A 89 -12.99 9.96 -0.22
C LEU A 89 -13.24 11.45 -0.45
N LEU A 90 -12.21 12.22 -0.81
CA LEU A 90 -12.31 13.67 -1.04
C LEU A 90 -12.90 14.00 -2.41
N SER A 91 -12.54 13.26 -3.46
CA SER A 91 -13.05 13.43 -4.82
C SER A 91 -14.48 12.90 -4.96
N GLY A 92 -14.84 11.90 -4.15
CA GLY A 92 -16.09 11.14 -4.30
C GLY A 92 -16.05 10.11 -5.43
N GLU A 93 -14.89 9.94 -6.08
CA GLU A 93 -14.62 8.89 -7.06
C GLU A 93 -14.04 7.69 -6.31
N ASP A 94 -14.84 6.63 -6.16
CA ASP A 94 -14.43 5.46 -5.39
C ASP A 94 -13.32 4.67 -6.07
N LEU A 95 -12.58 3.92 -5.25
CA LEU A 95 -11.58 3.00 -5.76
C LEU A 95 -12.24 1.77 -6.39
N PRO A 96 -11.59 1.12 -7.37
CA PRO A 96 -11.92 -0.24 -7.79
C PRO A 96 -11.88 -1.24 -6.62
N HIS A 97 -12.52 -2.41 -6.75
CA HIS A 97 -12.66 -3.37 -5.62
C HIS A 97 -11.33 -3.92 -5.08
N ASP A 98 -10.28 -4.04 -5.89
CA ASP A 98 -8.98 -4.52 -5.39
C ASP A 98 -8.02 -3.36 -5.17
N ALA A 99 -7.38 -3.35 -4.00
CA ALA A 99 -6.44 -2.31 -3.55
C ALA A 99 -5.10 -2.31 -4.29
N TYR A 100 -4.94 -3.24 -5.22
CA TYR A 100 -3.69 -3.57 -5.88
C TYR A 100 -3.96 -3.94 -7.32
N VAL A 101 -2.95 -3.72 -8.16
CA VAL A 101 -2.91 -4.19 -9.54
C VAL A 101 -2.26 -5.56 -9.52
N LYS A 102 -2.91 -6.59 -10.04
CA LYS A 102 -2.24 -7.87 -10.26
C LYS A 102 -1.42 -7.77 -11.53
N VAL A 103 -0.14 -8.11 -11.45
CA VAL A 103 0.73 -8.18 -12.62
C VAL A 103 1.31 -9.57 -12.70
N THR A 104 1.12 -10.21 -13.85
CA THR A 104 1.73 -11.51 -14.16
C THR A 104 2.85 -11.31 -15.15
N PHE A 105 4.07 -11.58 -14.72
CA PHE A 105 5.25 -11.58 -15.55
C PHE A 105 5.47 -12.99 -16.11
N SER A 106 5.68 -13.11 -17.42
CA SER A 106 5.87 -14.38 -18.12
C SER A 106 7.16 -14.34 -18.91
N ALA A 107 8.15 -15.13 -18.49
CA ALA A 107 9.47 -15.15 -19.11
C ALA A 107 9.46 -16.14 -20.28
N LYS A 108 9.26 -15.68 -21.52
CA LYS A 108 9.12 -16.58 -22.68
C LYS A 108 10.47 -16.96 -23.28
N THR A 109 11.40 -16.02 -23.32
CA THR A 109 12.60 -16.14 -24.15
C THR A 109 13.86 -16.47 -23.35
N LYS A 110 14.01 -15.91 -22.15
CA LYS A 110 15.18 -16.06 -21.28
C LYS A 110 14.74 -16.07 -19.81
N ASP A 111 15.65 -16.46 -18.92
CA ASP A 111 15.47 -16.28 -17.47
C ASP A 111 15.54 -14.79 -17.10
N ILE A 112 14.71 -14.36 -16.16
CA ILE A 112 14.56 -12.95 -15.78
C ILE A 112 14.63 -12.79 -14.27
N ASP A 113 15.51 -11.92 -13.82
CA ASP A 113 15.50 -11.40 -12.47
C ASP A 113 14.62 -10.14 -12.39
N LEU A 114 13.58 -10.21 -11.56
CA LEU A 114 12.65 -9.12 -11.31
C LEU A 114 13.06 -8.39 -10.04
N TYR A 115 13.36 -7.09 -10.17
CA TYR A 115 13.66 -6.21 -9.06
C TYR A 115 12.61 -5.12 -8.94
N TRP A 116 12.22 -4.81 -7.72
CA TRP A 116 11.52 -3.58 -7.42
C TRP A 116 12.53 -2.43 -7.37
N ALA A 117 12.26 -1.35 -8.12
CA ALA A 117 13.03 -0.12 -8.02
C ALA A 117 12.38 0.83 -7.00
N ASP A 118 13.03 0.95 -5.85
CA ASP A 118 12.63 1.83 -4.76
C ASP A 118 13.01 3.28 -5.11
N HIS A 119 11.99 4.12 -5.30
CA HIS A 119 12.16 5.52 -5.69
C HIS A 119 12.60 6.43 -4.52
N GLU A 120 12.38 6.04 -3.27
CA GLU A 120 12.71 6.88 -2.11
C GLU A 120 14.14 6.66 -1.64
N TYR A 121 14.61 5.41 -1.63
CA TYR A 121 15.93 5.06 -1.10
C TYR A 121 16.97 4.79 -2.19
N GLY A 122 16.58 4.79 -3.46
CA GLY A 122 17.45 4.59 -4.61
C GLY A 122 18.04 3.17 -4.71
N GLY A 123 17.38 2.21 -4.07
CA GLY A 123 17.77 0.80 -4.01
C GLY A 123 16.98 -0.09 -4.97
N GLU A 124 17.44 -1.33 -5.13
CA GLU A 124 16.72 -2.38 -5.83
C GLU A 124 16.54 -3.57 -4.89
N ILE A 125 15.31 -4.10 -4.79
CA ILE A 125 15.01 -5.30 -4.01
C ILE A 125 14.63 -6.40 -5.00
N GLN A 126 15.35 -7.53 -4.97
CA GLN A 126 14.98 -8.67 -5.82
C GLN A 126 13.67 -9.26 -5.32
N VAL A 127 12.65 -9.23 -6.17
CA VAL A 127 11.31 -9.75 -5.89
C VAL A 127 11.25 -11.22 -6.28
N SER A 128 11.80 -11.56 -7.46
CA SER A 128 11.74 -12.93 -7.98
C SER A 128 12.82 -13.20 -9.02
N HIS A 129 13.05 -14.49 -9.26
CA HIS A 129 13.80 -15.01 -10.40
C HIS A 129 12.86 -15.94 -11.16
N ILE A 130 12.50 -15.56 -12.39
CA ILE A 130 11.52 -16.24 -13.24
C ILE A 130 12.28 -16.99 -14.31
N LYS A 131 12.18 -18.32 -14.30
CA LYS A 131 12.83 -19.15 -15.32
C LYS A 131 12.09 -19.07 -16.65
N GLN A 132 12.81 -19.32 -17.73
CA GLN A 132 12.24 -19.43 -19.06
C GLN A 132 11.09 -20.44 -19.08
N GLY A 133 9.93 -20.00 -19.57
CA GLY A 133 8.68 -20.73 -19.63
C GLY A 133 7.81 -20.62 -18.38
N GLU A 134 8.28 -19.97 -17.31
CA GLU A 134 7.54 -19.77 -16.07
C GLU A 134 6.86 -18.41 -16.01
N THR A 135 5.85 -18.33 -15.14
CA THR A 135 5.12 -17.10 -14.84
C THR A 135 5.18 -16.80 -13.35
N PHE A 136 5.31 -15.53 -13.01
CA PHE A 136 5.25 -15.03 -11.64
C PHE A 136 4.13 -14.01 -11.52
N VAL A 137 3.33 -14.10 -10.45
CA VAL A 137 2.23 -13.18 -10.19
C VAL A 137 2.58 -12.34 -8.98
N GLU A 138 2.58 -11.03 -9.16
CA GLU A 138 2.84 -10.03 -8.12
C GLU A 138 1.61 -9.16 -7.90
N SER A 139 1.40 -8.74 -6.65
CA SER A 139 0.42 -7.71 -6.33
C SER A 139 1.16 -6.38 -6.21
N SER A 140 0.76 -5.41 -7.01
CA SER A 140 1.47 -4.15 -7.20
C SER A 140 0.51 -2.96 -7.15
N HIS A 141 0.94 -1.77 -7.59
CA HIS A 141 0.11 -0.57 -7.61
C HIS A 141 0.35 0.23 -8.92
N PRO A 142 -0.58 1.12 -9.32
CA PRO A 142 -0.37 2.04 -10.44
C PRO A 142 0.91 2.86 -10.22
N GLY A 143 1.69 3.06 -11.28
CA GLY A 143 2.95 3.79 -11.26
C GLY A 143 4.13 3.07 -10.61
N HIS A 144 3.93 1.85 -10.06
CA HIS A 144 5.02 1.05 -9.51
C HIS A 144 6.02 0.66 -10.62
N THR A 145 7.32 0.84 -10.39
CA THR A 145 8.37 0.50 -11.36
C THR A 145 9.16 -0.74 -10.97
N PHE A 146 9.23 -1.69 -11.91
CA PHE A 146 10.08 -2.88 -11.85
C PHE A 146 11.26 -2.74 -12.80
N ARG A 147 12.44 -3.18 -12.37
CA ARG A 147 13.62 -3.38 -13.20
C ARG A 147 13.78 -4.85 -13.50
N LEU A 148 13.90 -5.16 -14.77
CA LEU A 148 13.99 -6.50 -15.31
C LEU A 148 15.41 -6.70 -15.83
N TYR A 149 16.11 -7.69 -15.31
CA TYR A 149 17.44 -8.08 -15.78
C TYR A 149 17.38 -9.46 -16.40
N THR A 150 17.98 -9.61 -17.58
CA THR A 150 18.29 -10.93 -18.16
C THR A 150 19.60 -11.46 -17.58
N GLU A 151 19.83 -12.77 -17.70
CA GLU A 151 21.10 -13.41 -17.26
C GLU A 151 22.36 -12.68 -17.76
N ASP A 152 22.32 -12.16 -18.99
CA ASP A 152 23.34 -11.24 -19.52
C ASP A 152 23.10 -9.82 -19.03
N LYS A 153 23.62 -9.49 -17.83
CA LYS A 153 23.60 -8.13 -17.26
C LYS A 153 24.29 -7.06 -18.13
N GLU A 154 25.00 -7.47 -19.19
CA GLU A 154 25.60 -6.58 -20.18
C GLU A 154 24.57 -5.98 -21.15
N GLU A 155 23.38 -6.58 -21.32
CA GLU A 155 22.30 -6.04 -22.18
C GLU A 155 21.57 -4.85 -21.54
N GLY A 156 21.82 -4.56 -20.25
CA GLY A 156 21.16 -3.52 -19.48
C GLY A 156 19.96 -4.03 -18.69
N PHE A 157 19.07 -3.12 -18.30
CA PHE A 157 17.79 -3.46 -17.66
C PHE A 157 16.64 -2.85 -18.43
N GLU A 158 15.50 -3.54 -18.43
CA GLU A 158 14.24 -2.97 -18.88
C GLU A 158 13.45 -2.43 -17.69
N LEU A 159 12.88 -1.24 -17.84
CA LEU A 159 12.02 -0.65 -16.82
C LEU A 159 10.57 -0.90 -17.20
N TYR A 160 9.85 -1.65 -16.38
CA TYR A 160 8.42 -1.83 -16.51
C TYR A 160 7.69 -0.98 -15.47
N THR A 161 6.83 -0.08 -15.93
CA THR A 161 5.95 0.70 -15.05
C THR A 161 4.55 0.09 -15.10
N VAL A 162 3.95 -0.15 -13.95
CA VAL A 162 2.57 -0.63 -13.86
C VAL A 162 1.64 0.51 -14.27
N GLU A 163 1.16 0.48 -15.52
CA GLU A 163 0.22 1.49 -16.04
C GLU A 163 -1.24 1.23 -15.64
N GLY A 164 -1.50 0.12 -14.95
CA GLY A 164 -2.83 -0.30 -14.55
C GLY A 164 -3.47 0.56 -13.49
N GLN A 165 -4.80 0.60 -13.47
CA GLN A 165 -5.59 1.06 -12.34
C GLN A 165 -5.78 -0.07 -11.33
N TYR A 166 -6.04 0.29 -10.08
CA TYR A 166 -6.43 -0.65 -9.03
C TYR A 166 -7.55 -1.61 -9.49
N GLY A 167 -7.55 -2.88 -9.05
CA GLY A 167 -8.56 -3.85 -9.53
C GLY A 167 -8.25 -4.51 -10.87
N GLU A 168 -7.27 -4.01 -11.62
CA GLU A 168 -6.94 -4.56 -12.92
C GLU A 168 -5.87 -5.66 -12.81
N HIS A 169 -5.92 -6.59 -13.75
CA HIS A 169 -4.95 -7.68 -13.88
C HIS A 169 -4.27 -7.58 -15.25
N TYR A 170 -2.95 -7.42 -15.23
CA TYR A 170 -2.10 -7.35 -16.40
C TYR A 170 -1.26 -8.59 -16.58
N HIS A 171 -1.04 -8.95 -17.84
CA HIS A 171 -0.08 -9.94 -18.24
C HIS A 171 1.03 -9.27 -19.04
N VAL A 172 2.26 -9.41 -18.57
CA VAL A 172 3.47 -8.87 -19.18
C VAL A 172 4.25 -10.06 -19.72
N GLU A 173 4.40 -10.10 -21.03
CA GLU A 173 5.26 -11.09 -21.70
C GLU A 173 6.65 -10.49 -21.87
N LEU A 174 7.66 -11.22 -21.39
CA LEU A 174 9.06 -10.81 -21.35
C LEU A 174 9.93 -11.81 -22.15
#